data_AF-A0A2M4BVE9-F1
#
_entry.id   AF-A0A2M4BVE9-F1
#
_cell.length_a   1.000
_cell.length_b   1.000
_cell.length_c   1.000
_cell.angle_alpha   90.00
_cell.angle_beta   90.00
_cell.angle_gamma   90.00
#
_symmetry.space_group_name_H-M   'P 1'
#
loop_
_entity.id
_entity.type
_entity.pdbx_description
1 polymer ?
#
loop_
_entity_poly.entity_id
_entity_poly.type
_entity_poly.pdbx_seq_one_letter_code
_entity_poly.pdbx_strand_id
1 'polypeptide(L)'
;IVFLYFKRLLKGLLRLGRVQGRNFSQLAQYLWNICFNATAMLFLTLYRILLMRPADASDKYFPQYNNVIFASTCDAGKFEVITLVLVAFEVVTAVLHLSKCDYSEAFSNALYGALLMSCLWLRLETYSVQLNFHVAMYRTFRELLLLCSSQMDAAAHTHLTFVVTVTICTWCYLFLNLLPFEFLIPTLNARKDHFPLKVWFWLWYCSCIWNSPLLKLLYHKIYHTYPYDCAGGASAVRCILSDDWQRFRHFRNLEHAFCELKLHLSKENVHSTHTNDSANAQATAFQTIKCVVALKRKLKRLRENRELQHPKDE
;
A
#
# COMPACT_ATOMS: atom_id res chain seq x y z
N ILE A 1 8.47 -15.78 7.03
CA ILE A 1 9.47 -16.07 8.08
C ILE A 1 10.45 -14.90 8.26
N VAL A 2 11.12 -14.43 7.20
CA VAL A 2 12.08 -13.31 7.28
C VAL A 2 11.47 -12.02 7.84
N PHE A 3 10.26 -11.63 7.39
CA PHE A 3 9.53 -10.48 7.96
C PHE A 3 9.27 -10.62 9.47
N LEU A 4 9.00 -11.82 9.97
CA LEU A 4 8.76 -12.06 11.39
C LEU A 4 10.04 -11.91 12.21
N TYR A 5 11.18 -12.36 11.68
CA TYR A 5 12.49 -12.14 12.28
C TYR A 5 12.85 -10.65 12.29
N PHE A 6 12.71 -9.96 11.16
CA PHE A 6 12.92 -8.51 11.08
C PHE A 6 12.05 -7.75 12.09
N LYS A 7 10.76 -8.08 12.15
CA LYS A 7 9.82 -7.47 13.11
C LYS A 7 10.24 -7.71 14.56
N ARG A 8 10.77 -8.89 14.90
CA ARG A 8 11.28 -9.19 16.25
C ARG A 8 12.54 -8.38 16.57
N LEU A 9 13.50 -8.33 15.64
CA LEU A 9 14.76 -7.59 15.77
C LEU A 9 14.50 -6.10 15.94
N LEU A 10 13.67 -5.54 15.06
CA LEU A 10 13.30 -4.13 15.08
C LEU A 10 12.49 -3.78 16.34
N LYS A 11 11.64 -4.69 16.84
CA LYS A 11 10.96 -4.51 18.12
C LYS A 11 11.94 -4.45 19.31
N GLY A 12 13.06 -5.17 19.25
CA GLY A 12 14.14 -5.07 20.24
C GLY A 12 14.83 -3.71 20.18
N LEU A 13 15.26 -3.28 19.00
CA LEU A 13 15.93 -1.99 18.78
C LEU A 13 15.05 -0.79 19.14
N LEU A 14 13.78 -0.83 18.75
CA LEU A 14 12.85 0.26 19.03
C LEU A 14 12.40 0.34 20.49
N ARG A 15 12.46 -0.79 21.23
CA ARG A 15 12.28 -0.80 22.68
C ARG A 15 13.46 -0.15 23.40
N LEU A 16 14.70 -0.36 22.92
CA LEU A 16 15.87 0.38 23.40
C LEU A 16 15.71 1.88 23.17
N GLY A 17 15.10 2.29 22.04
CA GLY A 17 14.87 3.69 21.70
C GLY A 17 13.68 4.37 22.40
N ARG A 18 13.02 3.75 23.40
CA ARG A 18 11.85 4.30 24.13
C ARG A 18 10.69 4.81 23.24
N VAL A 19 10.52 4.25 22.04
CA VAL A 19 9.43 4.62 21.14
C VAL A 19 8.10 4.02 21.66
N GLN A 20 6.99 4.74 21.57
CA GLN A 20 5.70 4.28 22.10
C GLN A 20 5.17 3.01 21.39
N GLY A 21 4.68 2.06 22.18
CA GLY A 21 4.20 0.72 21.80
C GLY A 21 3.21 0.65 20.63
N ARG A 22 2.40 1.70 20.46
CA ARG A 22 1.14 1.68 19.71
C ARG A 22 1.32 1.65 18.18
N ASN A 23 2.44 2.17 17.67
CA ASN A 23 2.70 2.31 16.22
C ASN A 23 3.78 1.34 15.70
N PHE A 24 4.31 0.46 16.54
CA PHE A 24 5.43 -0.41 16.17
C PHE A 24 5.17 -1.32 14.98
N SER A 25 3.96 -1.84 14.84
CA SER A 25 3.66 -2.74 13.73
C SER A 25 3.58 -2.03 12.38
N GLN A 26 3.21 -0.75 12.36
CA GLN A 26 3.15 0.07 11.13
C GLN A 26 4.54 0.58 10.77
N LEU A 27 5.29 1.09 11.76
CA LEU A 27 6.67 1.54 11.54
C LEU A 27 7.58 0.39 11.08
N ALA A 28 7.42 -0.80 11.65
CA ALA A 28 8.12 -2.00 11.19
C ALA A 28 7.76 -2.40 9.75
N GLN A 29 6.52 -2.13 9.34
CA GLN A 29 6.09 -2.42 7.98
C GLN A 29 6.72 -1.44 6.98
N TYR A 30 6.67 -0.13 7.28
CA TYR A 30 7.26 0.89 6.41
C TYR A 30 8.77 0.66 6.25
N LEU A 31 9.48 0.42 7.34
CA LEU A 31 10.92 0.12 7.30
C LEU A 31 11.22 -1.16 6.52
N TRP A 32 10.43 -2.22 6.70
CA TRP A 32 10.59 -3.44 5.92
C TRP A 32 10.42 -3.17 4.41
N ASN A 33 9.36 -2.46 4.03
CA ASN A 33 9.08 -2.13 2.64
C ASN A 33 10.19 -1.25 2.04
N ILE A 34 10.70 -0.27 2.79
CA ILE A 34 11.83 0.58 2.36
C ILE A 34 13.08 -0.28 2.13
N CYS A 35 13.48 -1.09 3.11
CA CYS A 35 14.66 -1.94 2.99
C CYS A 35 14.52 -2.90 1.81
N PHE A 36 13.36 -3.53 1.66
CA PHE A 36 13.08 -4.48 0.59
C PHE A 36 13.18 -3.83 -0.80
N ASN A 37 12.51 -2.70 -1.02
CA ASN A 37 12.56 -2.00 -2.30
C ASN A 37 13.95 -1.38 -2.56
N ALA A 38 14.66 -0.92 -1.52
CA ALA A 38 16.05 -0.45 -1.65
C ALA A 38 17.00 -1.59 -2.05
N THR A 39 16.84 -2.78 -1.47
CA THR A 39 17.62 -3.96 -1.89
C THR A 39 17.32 -4.37 -3.32
N ALA A 40 16.05 -4.26 -3.76
CA ALA A 40 15.68 -4.51 -5.16
C ALA A 40 16.34 -3.49 -6.11
N MET A 41 16.32 -2.19 -5.78
CA MET A 41 17.01 -1.17 -6.57
C MET A 41 18.51 -1.38 -6.64
N LEU A 42 19.15 -1.72 -5.52
CA LEU A 42 20.60 -2.00 -5.48
C LEU A 42 20.95 -3.22 -6.33
N PHE A 43 20.14 -4.28 -6.24
CA PHE A 43 20.28 -5.47 -7.08
C PHE A 43 20.14 -5.13 -8.58
N LEU A 44 19.10 -4.38 -8.96
CA LEU A 44 18.88 -3.96 -10.36
C LEU A 44 19.99 -3.05 -10.88
N THR A 45 20.55 -2.19 -10.01
CA THR A 45 21.67 -1.30 -10.36
C THR A 45 22.94 -2.10 -10.60
N LEU A 46 23.28 -3.03 -9.69
CA LEU A 46 24.40 -3.95 -9.86
C LEU A 46 24.22 -4.81 -11.11
N TYR A 47 23.00 -5.30 -11.36
CA TYR A 47 22.68 -6.06 -12.56
C TYR A 47 22.95 -5.25 -13.83
N ARG A 48 22.45 -4.01 -13.87
CA ARG A 48 22.66 -3.11 -15.02
C ARG A 48 24.14 -2.79 -15.24
N ILE A 49 24.93 -2.59 -14.19
CA ILE A 49 26.35 -2.24 -14.31
C ILE A 49 27.20 -3.46 -14.71
N LEU A 50 26.93 -4.62 -14.13
CA LEU A 50 27.79 -5.80 -14.24
C LEU A 50 27.41 -6.74 -15.39
N LEU A 51 26.12 -6.80 -15.75
CA LEU A 51 25.57 -7.89 -16.58
C LEU A 51 24.88 -7.40 -17.84
N MET A 52 24.37 -6.15 -17.88
CA MET A 52 23.92 -5.55 -19.13
C MET A 52 25.10 -5.03 -19.94
N ARG A 53 25.23 -5.52 -21.17
CA ARG A 53 26.16 -4.96 -22.15
C ARG A 53 25.62 -3.60 -22.60
N PRO A 54 26.42 -2.53 -22.71
CA PRO A 54 25.95 -1.27 -23.27
C PRO A 54 25.40 -1.55 -24.67
N ALA A 55 24.14 -1.17 -24.91
CA ALA A 55 23.58 -1.24 -26.25
C ALA A 55 24.43 -0.34 -27.14
N ASP A 56 25.03 -0.91 -28.19
CA ASP A 56 25.77 -0.14 -29.19
C ASP A 56 24.86 1.00 -29.67
N ALA A 57 25.20 2.23 -29.30
CA ALA A 57 24.51 3.41 -29.78
C ALA A 57 24.70 3.42 -31.30
N SER A 58 23.69 3.03 -32.07
CA SER A 58 23.79 3.14 -33.51
C SER A 58 23.88 4.62 -33.84
N ASP A 59 25.03 5.04 -34.39
CA ASP A 59 25.31 6.37 -34.97
C ASP A 59 24.38 6.64 -36.16
N LYS A 60 23.08 6.79 -35.89
CA LYS A 60 22.08 7.20 -36.88
C LYS A 60 21.57 8.57 -36.49
N TYR A 61 21.94 9.56 -37.30
CA TYR A 61 21.58 10.98 -37.19
C TYR A 61 20.07 11.29 -37.23
N PHE A 62 19.20 10.28 -37.34
CA PHE A 62 17.75 10.42 -37.26
C PHE A 62 17.19 9.53 -36.15
N PRO A 63 16.41 10.08 -35.19
CA PRO A 63 15.77 9.30 -34.14
C PRO A 63 14.63 8.49 -34.76
N GLN A 64 14.94 7.32 -35.30
CA GLN A 64 13.92 6.28 -35.39
C GLN A 64 13.54 5.96 -33.95
N TYR A 65 12.25 6.09 -33.61
CA TYR A 65 11.63 5.60 -32.37
C TYR A 65 11.73 4.06 -32.21
N ASN A 66 12.79 3.43 -32.74
CA ASN A 66 13.26 2.13 -32.27
C ASN A 66 13.92 2.37 -30.92
N ASN A 67 13.08 2.51 -29.90
CA ASN A 67 13.49 2.81 -28.53
C ASN A 67 14.54 1.78 -28.10
N VAL A 68 15.71 2.27 -27.66
CA VAL A 68 16.79 1.49 -27.01
C VAL A 68 16.25 0.61 -25.87
N ILE A 69 15.09 0.99 -25.32
CA ILE A 69 14.32 0.27 -24.29
C ILE A 69 13.90 -1.14 -24.76
N PHE A 70 13.68 -1.35 -26.06
CA PHE A 70 13.36 -2.67 -26.65
C PHE A 70 14.59 -3.43 -27.17
N ALA A 71 15.81 -2.91 -26.96
CA ALA A 71 17.03 -3.57 -27.43
C ALA A 71 17.17 -4.95 -26.74
N SER A 72 17.29 -6.00 -27.57
CA SER A 72 17.11 -7.40 -27.19
C SER A 72 18.43 -8.17 -27.04
N THR A 73 19.50 -7.55 -26.54
CA THR A 73 20.74 -8.27 -26.23
C THR A 73 20.56 -8.99 -24.90
N CYS A 74 19.85 -10.12 -24.92
CA CYS A 74 19.45 -10.85 -23.73
C CYS A 74 20.12 -12.23 -23.66
N ASP A 75 20.82 -12.49 -22.56
CA ASP A 75 21.20 -13.85 -22.16
C ASP A 75 20.00 -14.48 -21.44
N ALA A 76 19.26 -15.33 -22.16
CA ALA A 76 17.95 -15.82 -21.74
C ALA A 76 17.95 -16.44 -20.33
N GLY A 77 19.01 -17.17 -19.97
CA GLY A 77 19.11 -17.81 -18.65
C GLY A 77 19.28 -16.79 -17.51
N LYS A 78 20.05 -15.72 -17.73
CA LYS A 78 20.24 -14.66 -16.73
C LYS A 78 18.95 -13.87 -16.50
N PHE A 79 18.27 -13.51 -17.59
CA PHE A 79 17.05 -12.73 -17.53
C PHE A 79 15.87 -13.51 -16.92
N GLU A 80 15.80 -14.82 -17.17
CA GLU A 80 14.81 -15.70 -16.54
C GLU A 80 14.97 -15.72 -15.02
N VAL A 81 16.19 -15.93 -14.51
CA VAL A 81 16.47 -15.95 -13.07
C VAL A 81 16.04 -14.63 -12.41
N ILE A 82 16.32 -13.50 -13.06
CA ILE A 82 16.02 -12.18 -12.51
C ILE A 82 14.52 -11.90 -12.53
N THR A 83 13.86 -12.25 -13.62
CA THR A 83 12.41 -12.10 -13.70
C THR A 83 11.74 -12.97 -12.64
N LEU A 84 12.22 -14.19 -12.40
CA LEU A 84 11.71 -15.06 -11.33
C LEU A 84 11.88 -14.40 -9.95
N VAL A 85 13.06 -13.83 -9.66
CA VAL A 85 13.30 -13.08 -8.41
C VAL A 85 12.34 -11.90 -8.27
N LEU A 86 12.16 -11.09 -9.32
CA LEU A 86 11.26 -9.93 -9.31
C LEU A 86 9.79 -10.34 -9.14
N VAL A 87 9.34 -11.37 -9.86
CA VAL A 87 7.97 -11.90 -9.74
C VAL A 87 7.74 -12.49 -8.35
N ALA A 88 8.72 -13.21 -7.78
CA ALA A 88 8.62 -13.71 -6.41
C ALA A 88 8.43 -12.57 -5.40
N PHE A 89 9.12 -11.45 -5.58
CA PHE A 89 8.93 -10.27 -4.76
C PHE A 89 7.53 -9.66 -4.88
N GLU A 90 6.98 -9.57 -6.10
CA GLU A 90 5.61 -9.09 -6.31
C GLU A 90 4.56 -10.02 -5.72
N VAL A 91 4.73 -11.35 -5.86
CA VAL A 91 3.83 -12.35 -5.27
C VAL A 91 3.81 -12.25 -3.75
N VAL A 92 4.99 -12.15 -3.11
CA VAL A 92 5.07 -11.96 -1.65
C VAL A 92 4.36 -10.66 -1.23
N THR A 93 4.54 -9.59 -1.99
CA THR A 93 3.91 -8.29 -1.71
C THR A 93 2.38 -8.37 -1.88
N ALA A 94 1.89 -9.02 -2.94
CA ALA A 94 0.46 -9.25 -3.15
C ALA A 94 -0.17 -10.08 -2.03
N VAL A 95 0.49 -11.15 -1.58
CA VAL A 95 0.03 -11.96 -0.42
C VAL A 95 -0.03 -11.13 0.86
N LEU A 96 0.95 -10.25 1.09
CA LEU A 96 0.93 -9.33 2.22
C LEU A 96 -0.26 -8.36 2.15
N HIS A 97 -0.57 -7.80 0.98
CA HIS A 97 -1.76 -6.93 0.82
C HIS A 97 -3.07 -7.70 0.96
N LEU A 98 -3.16 -8.93 0.45
CA LEU A 98 -4.33 -9.80 0.66
C LEU A 98 -4.55 -10.09 2.15
N SER A 99 -3.48 -10.36 2.90
CA SER A 99 -3.57 -10.55 4.37
C SER A 99 -4.08 -9.30 5.10
N LYS A 100 -3.84 -8.12 4.52
CA LYS A 100 -4.35 -6.82 4.99
C LYS A 100 -5.70 -6.44 4.38
N CYS A 101 -6.34 -7.32 3.60
CA CYS A 101 -7.59 -7.06 2.88
C CYS A 101 -7.53 -5.84 1.93
N ASP A 102 -6.34 -5.47 1.48
CA ASP A 102 -6.13 -4.40 0.50
C ASP A 102 -6.20 -5.00 -0.92
N TYR A 103 -7.38 -5.47 -1.30
CA TYR A 103 -7.60 -6.22 -2.55
C TYR A 103 -7.18 -5.44 -3.80
N SER A 104 -7.37 -4.12 -3.81
CA SER A 104 -7.04 -3.26 -4.95
C SER A 104 -5.52 -3.18 -5.19
N GLU A 105 -4.72 -3.11 -4.12
CA GLU A 105 -3.26 -3.08 -4.24
C GLU A 105 -2.70 -4.48 -4.55
N ALA A 106 -3.30 -5.52 -3.96
CA ALA A 106 -2.97 -6.90 -4.30
C ALA A 106 -3.23 -7.22 -5.78
N PHE A 107 -4.36 -6.76 -6.32
CA PHE A 107 -4.70 -6.92 -7.73
C PHE A 107 -3.73 -6.16 -8.64
N SER A 108 -3.39 -4.92 -8.30
CA SER A 108 -2.38 -4.13 -9.03
C SER A 108 -1.02 -4.84 -9.09
N ASN A 109 -0.55 -5.39 -7.97
CA ASN A 109 0.72 -6.12 -7.93
C ASN A 109 0.67 -7.45 -8.72
N ALA A 110 -0.48 -8.13 -8.74
CA ALA A 110 -0.67 -9.32 -9.58
C ALA A 110 -0.61 -8.97 -11.07
N LEU A 111 -1.25 -7.87 -11.49
CA LEU A 111 -1.17 -7.36 -12.86
C LEU A 111 0.27 -6.97 -13.22
N TYR A 112 1.02 -6.37 -12.30
CA TYR A 112 2.43 -6.06 -12.50
C TYR A 112 3.27 -7.33 -12.68
N GLY A 113 3.01 -8.37 -11.87
CA GLY A 113 3.65 -9.69 -12.06
C GLY A 113 3.36 -10.29 -13.46
N ALA A 114 2.13 -10.18 -13.95
CA ALA A 114 1.78 -10.63 -15.31
C ALA A 114 2.48 -9.80 -16.40
N LEU A 115 2.67 -8.50 -16.17
CA LEU A 115 3.47 -7.64 -17.04
C LEU A 115 4.93 -8.09 -17.10
N LEU A 116 5.55 -8.44 -15.97
CA LEU A 116 6.92 -8.97 -15.93
C LEU A 116 7.06 -10.29 -16.69
N MET A 117 6.09 -11.20 -16.54
CA MET A 117 6.06 -12.45 -17.32
C MET A 117 5.93 -12.19 -18.82
N SER A 118 5.20 -11.15 -19.22
CA SER A 118 5.09 -10.73 -20.62
C SER A 118 6.41 -10.16 -21.15
N CYS A 119 7.14 -9.40 -20.32
CA CYS A 119 8.49 -8.94 -20.66
C CYS A 119 9.47 -10.12 -20.82
N LEU A 120 9.36 -11.15 -19.99
CA LEU A 120 10.16 -12.38 -20.12
C LEU A 120 9.88 -13.13 -21.42
N TRP A 121 8.60 -13.33 -21.74
CA TRP A 121 8.19 -13.97 -22.99
C TRP A 121 8.76 -13.25 -24.22
N LEU A 122 8.70 -11.91 -24.20
CA LEU A 122 9.17 -11.05 -25.29
C LEU A 122 10.67 -10.74 -25.22
N ARG A 123 11.40 -11.28 -24.24
CA ARG A 123 12.84 -11.06 -24.01
C ARG A 123 13.23 -9.57 -23.89
N LEU A 124 12.37 -8.79 -23.25
CA LEU A 124 12.53 -7.35 -23.07
C LEU A 124 13.28 -7.02 -21.78
N GLU A 125 14.57 -7.33 -21.76
CA GLU A 125 15.41 -7.21 -20.57
C GLU A 125 15.57 -5.75 -20.11
N THR A 126 15.99 -4.86 -21.02
CA THR A 126 16.20 -3.43 -20.74
C THR A 126 14.93 -2.76 -20.27
N TYR A 127 13.81 -3.01 -20.95
CA TYR A 127 12.49 -2.53 -20.57
C TYR A 127 12.09 -2.97 -19.16
N SER A 128 12.21 -4.26 -18.87
CA SER A 128 11.82 -4.84 -17.58
C SER A 128 12.62 -4.23 -16.44
N VAL A 129 13.95 -4.18 -16.56
CA VAL A 129 14.84 -3.66 -15.51
C VAL A 129 14.59 -2.17 -15.25
N GLN A 130 14.45 -1.36 -16.30
CA GLN A 130 14.19 0.08 -16.16
C GLN A 130 12.81 0.34 -15.51
N LEU A 131 11.78 -0.37 -15.96
CA LEU A 131 10.43 -0.24 -15.40
C LEU A 131 10.42 -0.61 -13.90
N ASN A 132 11.04 -1.72 -13.52
CA ASN A 132 11.14 -2.14 -12.12
C ASN A 132 11.92 -1.14 -11.27
N PHE A 133 12.98 -0.55 -11.81
CA PHE A 133 13.76 0.45 -11.10
C PHE A 133 12.92 1.69 -10.76
N HIS A 134 12.19 2.24 -11.72
CA HIS A 134 11.33 3.40 -11.49
C HIS A 134 10.17 3.10 -10.53
N VAL A 135 9.54 1.92 -10.66
CA VAL A 135 8.47 1.50 -9.75
C VAL A 135 9.00 1.30 -8.33
N ALA A 136 10.16 0.64 -8.16
CA ALA A 136 10.79 0.43 -6.86
C ALA A 136 11.20 1.75 -6.20
N MET A 137 11.72 2.71 -6.97
CA MET A 137 12.06 4.06 -6.51
C MET A 137 10.83 4.82 -6.01
N TYR A 138 9.73 4.75 -6.74
CA TYR A 138 8.49 5.37 -6.29
C TYR A 138 7.95 4.70 -5.01
N ARG A 139 7.99 3.36 -4.93
CA ARG A 139 7.56 2.63 -3.74
C ARG A 139 8.42 2.98 -2.51
N THR A 140 9.75 3.07 -2.63
CA THR A 140 10.59 3.53 -1.50
C THR A 140 10.24 4.95 -1.08
N PHE A 141 10.09 5.86 -2.04
CA PHE A 141 9.78 7.26 -1.74
C PHE A 141 8.41 7.40 -1.06
N ARG A 142 7.39 6.71 -1.55
CA ARG A 142 6.06 6.65 -0.92
C ARG A 142 6.14 6.16 0.52
N GLU A 143 6.85 5.05 0.77
CA GLU A 143 6.96 4.46 2.10
C GLU A 143 7.78 5.34 3.06
N LEU A 144 8.78 6.07 2.55
CA LEU A 144 9.51 7.10 3.31
C LEU A 144 8.59 8.25 3.71
N LEU A 145 7.76 8.75 2.80
CA LEU A 145 6.79 9.80 3.11
C LEU A 145 5.75 9.35 4.14
N LEU A 146 5.27 8.11 4.03
CA LEU A 146 4.36 7.52 5.00
C LEU A 146 5.02 7.37 6.37
N LEU A 147 6.27 6.91 6.41
CA LEU A 147 7.06 6.84 7.64
C LEU A 147 7.22 8.22 8.29
N CYS A 148 7.61 9.23 7.51
CA CYS A 148 7.70 10.61 7.99
C CYS A 148 6.36 11.09 8.56
N SER A 149 5.26 10.88 7.83
CA SER A 149 3.93 11.29 8.28
C SER A 149 3.49 10.61 9.58
N SER A 150 3.90 9.35 9.80
CA SER A 150 3.53 8.58 10.99
C SER A 150 4.20 9.06 12.29
N GLN A 151 5.28 9.84 12.17
CA GLN A 151 6.01 10.44 13.29
C GLN A 151 5.55 11.87 13.60
N MET A 152 4.72 12.48 12.74
CA MET A 152 4.26 13.85 12.94
C MET A 152 3.05 13.90 13.87
N ASP A 153 3.04 14.87 14.78
CA ASP A 153 1.90 15.10 15.65
C ASP A 153 0.66 15.54 14.89
N ALA A 154 -0.50 15.09 15.39
CA ALA A 154 -1.80 15.41 14.82
C ALA A 154 -2.07 16.92 14.69
N ALA A 155 -1.42 17.75 15.51
CA ALA A 155 -1.55 19.21 15.48
C ALA A 155 -0.76 19.90 14.34
N ALA A 156 0.22 19.21 13.74
CA ALA A 156 1.09 19.76 12.70
C ALA A 156 0.45 19.69 11.29
N HIS A 157 -0.72 20.32 11.13
CA HIS A 157 -1.50 20.28 9.89
C HIS A 157 -0.75 20.79 8.65
N THR A 158 0.09 21.81 8.79
CA THR A 158 0.89 22.38 7.69
C THR A 158 1.90 21.38 7.14
N HIS A 159 2.63 20.70 8.02
CA HIS A 159 3.61 19.70 7.61
C HIS A 159 2.98 18.45 6.99
N LEU A 160 1.87 17.96 7.57
CA LEU A 160 1.09 16.86 6.97
C LEU A 160 0.58 17.21 5.57
N THR A 161 0.14 18.46 5.38
CA THR A 161 -0.32 18.94 4.06
C THR A 161 0.84 18.97 3.07
N PHE A 162 2.02 19.44 3.48
CA PHE A 162 3.21 19.40 2.64
C PHE A 162 3.57 17.97 2.20
N VAL A 163 3.57 17.01 3.14
CA VAL A 163 3.85 15.60 2.82
C VAL A 163 2.84 15.03 1.83
N VAL A 164 1.55 15.35 1.97
CA VAL A 164 0.52 14.93 0.99
C VAL A 164 0.75 15.57 -0.37
N THR A 165 1.06 16.87 -0.42
CA THR A 165 1.37 17.54 -1.68
C THR A 165 2.55 16.89 -2.38
N VAL A 166 3.63 16.58 -1.65
CA VAL A 166 4.79 15.85 -2.21
C VAL A 166 4.39 14.45 -2.69
N THR A 167 3.52 13.75 -1.96
CA THR A 167 2.99 12.43 -2.37
C THR A 167 2.22 12.52 -3.68
N ILE A 168 1.35 13.53 -3.83
CA ILE A 168 0.57 13.76 -5.05
C ILE A 168 1.50 14.16 -6.20
N CYS A 169 2.42 15.10 -5.98
CA CYS A 169 3.35 15.56 -7.01
C CYS A 169 4.24 14.41 -7.53
N THR A 170 4.74 13.56 -6.64
CA THR A 170 5.55 12.41 -7.05
C THR A 170 4.75 11.34 -7.77
N TRP A 171 3.49 11.11 -7.37
CA TRP A 171 2.57 10.26 -8.12
C TRP A 171 2.30 10.85 -9.52
N CYS A 172 1.98 12.14 -9.62
CA CYS A 172 1.75 12.81 -10.90
C CYS A 172 2.99 12.75 -11.80
N TYR A 173 4.17 13.01 -11.25
CA TYR A 173 5.42 12.93 -12.01
C TYR A 173 5.65 11.51 -12.55
N LEU A 174 5.51 10.47 -11.73
CA LEU A 174 5.71 9.11 -12.21
C LEU A 174 4.63 8.68 -13.20
N PHE A 175 3.35 8.85 -12.86
CA PHE A 175 2.23 8.24 -13.60
C PHE A 175 1.68 9.13 -14.72
N LEU A 176 1.85 10.45 -14.69
CA LEU A 176 1.38 11.33 -15.76
C LEU A 176 2.50 11.81 -16.68
N ASN A 177 3.76 11.76 -16.24
CA ASN A 177 4.91 12.17 -17.04
C ASN A 177 5.80 10.95 -17.39
N LEU A 178 6.54 10.40 -16.43
CA LEU A 178 7.59 9.42 -16.72
C LEU A 178 7.05 8.13 -17.39
N LEU A 179 6.08 7.45 -16.75
CA LEU A 179 5.52 6.19 -17.26
C LEU A 179 4.82 6.35 -18.62
N PRO A 180 4.00 7.39 -18.85
CA PRO A 180 3.39 7.59 -20.16
C PRO A 180 4.40 7.82 -21.28
N PHE A 181 5.37 8.71 -21.08
CA PHE A 181 6.29 9.12 -22.13
C PHE A 181 7.42 8.11 -22.38
N GLU A 182 7.97 7.50 -21.33
CA GLU A 182 9.09 6.55 -21.48
C GLU A 182 8.62 5.11 -21.74
N PHE A 183 7.42 4.72 -21.29
CA PHE A 183 6.98 3.33 -21.37
C PHE A 183 5.67 3.17 -22.15
N LEU A 184 4.59 3.86 -21.78
CA LEU A 184 3.26 3.62 -22.36
C LEU A 184 3.21 3.95 -23.85
N ILE A 185 3.62 5.15 -24.25
CA ILE A 185 3.60 5.59 -25.66
C ILE A 185 4.52 4.71 -26.52
N PRO A 186 5.77 4.44 -26.12
CA PRO A 186 6.62 3.43 -26.75
C PRO A 186 5.99 2.04 -26.88
N THR A 187 5.31 1.57 -25.83
CA THR A 187 4.66 0.25 -25.81
C THR A 187 3.46 0.21 -26.75
N LEU A 188 2.67 1.28 -26.82
CA LEU A 188 1.54 1.39 -27.74
C LEU A 188 2.01 1.45 -29.21
N ASN A 189 3.10 2.16 -29.48
CA ASN A 189 3.70 2.30 -30.81
C ASN A 189 4.56 1.10 -31.24
N ALA A 190 4.85 0.16 -30.34
CA ALA A 190 5.59 -1.06 -30.65
C ALA A 190 4.85 -1.96 -31.66
N ARG A 191 5.60 -2.85 -32.34
CA ARG A 191 5.06 -3.81 -33.34
C ARG A 191 3.88 -4.61 -32.81
N LYS A 192 2.99 -5.04 -33.71
CA LYS A 192 1.76 -5.81 -33.40
C LYS A 192 2.01 -7.04 -32.51
N ASP A 193 3.19 -7.66 -32.61
CA ASP A 193 3.57 -8.86 -31.85
C ASP A 193 3.71 -8.64 -30.33
N HIS A 194 3.73 -7.38 -29.86
CA HIS A 194 3.79 -7.02 -28.44
C HIS A 194 2.40 -6.86 -27.79
N PHE A 195 1.35 -7.41 -28.41
CA PHE A 195 -0.02 -7.33 -27.90
C PHE A 195 -0.18 -7.70 -26.41
N PRO A 196 0.37 -8.82 -25.88
CA PRO A 196 0.22 -9.14 -24.46
C PRO A 196 0.82 -8.05 -23.57
N LEU A 197 1.99 -7.51 -23.92
CA LEU A 197 2.62 -6.41 -23.19
C LEU A 197 1.73 -5.17 -23.12
N LYS A 198 1.09 -4.79 -24.24
CA LYS A 198 0.16 -3.64 -24.31
C LYS A 198 -1.03 -3.84 -23.36
N VAL A 199 -1.64 -5.02 -23.38
CA VAL A 199 -2.81 -5.34 -22.55
C VAL A 199 -2.46 -5.30 -21.07
N TRP A 200 -1.41 -6.01 -20.66
CA TRP A 200 -1.02 -6.07 -19.25
C TRP A 200 -0.54 -4.72 -18.73
N PHE A 201 0.22 -3.96 -19.54
CA PHE A 201 0.68 -2.63 -19.15
C PHE A 201 -0.51 -1.69 -18.96
N TRP A 202 -1.48 -1.71 -19.88
CA TRP A 202 -2.65 -0.85 -19.78
C TRP A 202 -3.53 -1.21 -18.58
N LEU A 203 -3.80 -2.50 -18.35
CA LEU A 203 -4.55 -2.97 -17.18
C LEU A 203 -3.87 -2.57 -15.87
N TRP A 204 -2.56 -2.79 -15.77
CA TRP A 204 -1.78 -2.40 -14.60
C TRP A 204 -1.80 -0.88 -14.39
N TYR A 205 -1.58 -0.10 -15.45
CA TYR A 205 -1.60 1.36 -15.41
C TYR A 205 -2.97 1.91 -14.96
N CYS A 206 -4.07 1.38 -15.50
CA CYS A 206 -5.43 1.72 -15.04
C CYS A 206 -5.65 1.36 -13.57
N SER A 207 -5.14 0.21 -13.11
CA SER A 207 -5.19 -0.17 -11.69
C SER A 207 -4.40 0.82 -10.82
N CYS A 208 -3.26 1.34 -11.28
CA CYS A 208 -2.49 2.35 -10.58
C CYS A 208 -3.21 3.71 -10.50
N ILE A 209 -3.94 4.11 -11.56
CA ILE A 209 -4.81 5.29 -11.54
C ILE A 209 -5.94 5.09 -10.53
N TRP A 210 -6.51 3.90 -10.47
CA TRP A 210 -7.56 3.56 -9.52
C TRP A 210 -7.08 3.63 -8.05
N ASN A 211 -5.82 3.28 -7.79
CA ASN A 211 -5.21 3.38 -6.46
C ASN A 211 -4.57 4.75 -6.18
N SER A 212 -4.80 5.76 -7.03
CA SER A 212 -4.12 7.06 -6.94
C SER A 212 -4.52 7.86 -5.70
N PRO A 213 -3.60 8.68 -5.14
CA PRO A 213 -3.91 9.58 -4.04
C PRO A 213 -4.93 10.66 -4.46
N LEU A 214 -4.98 11.03 -5.74
CA LEU A 214 -5.98 11.95 -6.30
C LEU A 214 -7.39 11.36 -6.23
N LEU A 215 -7.55 10.08 -6.62
CA LEU A 215 -8.85 9.43 -6.53
C LEU A 215 -9.28 9.24 -5.08
N LYS A 216 -8.34 8.93 -4.17
CA LYS A 216 -8.62 8.91 -2.72
C LYS A 216 -9.10 10.29 -2.21
N LEU A 217 -8.52 11.39 -2.69
CA LEU A 217 -8.95 12.75 -2.34
C LEU A 217 -10.36 13.06 -2.86
N LEU A 218 -10.66 12.72 -4.12
CA LEU A 218 -11.99 12.88 -4.71
C LEU A 218 -13.02 12.03 -3.99
N TYR A 219 -12.70 10.77 -3.73
CA TYR A 219 -13.56 9.86 -2.99
C TYR A 219 -13.90 10.41 -1.61
N HIS A 220 -12.91 10.98 -0.90
CA HIS A 220 -13.16 11.62 0.39
C HIS A 220 -14.08 12.83 0.29
N LYS A 221 -13.89 13.71 -0.69
CA LYS A 221 -14.77 14.88 -0.86
C LYS A 221 -16.21 14.51 -1.24
N ILE A 222 -16.41 13.42 -1.99
CA ILE A 222 -17.72 13.03 -2.51
C ILE A 222 -18.48 12.14 -1.51
N TYR A 223 -17.79 11.19 -0.88
CA TYR A 223 -18.43 10.11 -0.11
C TYR A 223 -18.19 10.16 1.39
N HIS A 224 -17.19 10.90 1.88
CA HIS A 224 -16.96 11.06 3.32
C HIS A 224 -17.63 12.34 3.82
N THR A 225 -18.95 12.25 4.03
CA THR A 225 -19.75 13.35 4.56
C THR A 225 -19.66 13.46 6.08
N TYR A 226 -19.27 12.38 6.78
CA TYR A 226 -19.13 12.36 8.22
C TYR A 226 -17.73 11.93 8.70
N PRO A 227 -17.27 12.42 9.87
CA PRO A 227 -15.92 12.17 10.40
C PRO A 227 -15.64 10.70 10.76
N TYR A 228 -16.65 9.85 10.83
CA TYR A 228 -16.53 8.41 11.11
C TYR A 228 -16.63 7.55 9.85
N ASP A 229 -16.63 8.16 8.66
CA ASP A 229 -16.66 7.41 7.40
C ASP A 229 -15.26 7.00 6.94
N CYS A 230 -14.20 7.68 7.40
CA CYS A 230 -12.81 7.37 7.04
C CYS A 230 -11.85 7.35 8.24
N ALA A 231 -10.75 6.59 8.10
CA ALA A 231 -9.71 6.48 9.13
C ALA A 231 -9.00 7.82 9.43
N GLY A 232 -9.03 8.76 8.47
CA GLY A 232 -8.50 10.11 8.61
C GLY A 232 -9.39 11.08 9.41
N GLY A 233 -10.59 10.66 9.81
CA GLY A 233 -11.56 11.55 10.46
C GLY A 233 -12.19 12.52 9.47
N ALA A 234 -12.35 13.78 9.89
CA ALA A 234 -12.79 14.87 9.01
C ALA A 234 -11.72 15.41 8.04
N SER A 235 -10.50 14.85 8.04
CA SER A 235 -9.37 15.40 7.29
C SER A 235 -9.01 14.55 6.06
N ALA A 236 -9.18 15.14 4.88
CA ALA A 236 -8.76 14.54 3.60
C ALA A 236 -7.26 14.21 3.57
N VAL A 237 -6.43 15.07 4.17
CA VAL A 237 -4.96 14.91 4.27
C VAL A 237 -4.62 13.62 5.02
N ARG A 238 -5.31 13.34 6.13
CA ARG A 238 -5.10 12.10 6.89
C ARG A 238 -5.69 10.90 6.17
N CYS A 239 -6.80 11.06 5.45
CA CYS A 239 -7.43 9.99 4.68
C CYS A 239 -6.49 9.45 3.57
N ILE A 240 -5.72 10.34 2.94
CA ILE A 240 -4.75 9.95 1.90
C ILE A 240 -3.56 9.19 2.49
N LEU A 241 -3.12 9.60 3.69
CA LEU A 241 -1.97 9.01 4.39
C LEU A 241 -2.31 7.76 5.21
N SER A 242 -3.60 7.46 5.42
CA SER A 242 -4.04 6.32 6.23
C SER A 242 -4.30 5.09 5.37
N ASP A 243 -3.50 4.03 5.58
CA ASP A 243 -3.77 2.67 5.06
C ASP A 243 -4.52 1.78 6.07
N ASP A 244 -5.03 2.36 7.17
CA ASP A 244 -5.61 1.66 8.34
C ASP A 244 -7.05 1.13 8.13
N TRP A 245 -7.37 0.70 6.90
CA TRP A 245 -8.71 0.29 6.49
C TRP A 245 -9.25 -0.90 7.30
N GLN A 246 -8.42 -1.89 7.65
CA GLN A 246 -8.87 -3.07 8.43
C GLN A 246 -9.31 -2.74 9.85
N ARG A 247 -8.48 -2.00 10.61
CA ARG A 247 -8.80 -1.65 12.01
C ARG A 247 -9.99 -0.71 12.07
N PHE A 248 -10.05 0.23 11.13
CA PHE A 248 -11.16 1.16 11.01
C PHE A 248 -12.46 0.45 10.61
N ARG A 249 -12.44 -0.43 9.61
CA ARG A 249 -13.60 -1.22 9.17
C ARG A 249 -14.16 -2.08 10.30
N HIS A 250 -13.31 -2.73 11.08
CA HIS A 250 -13.77 -3.52 12.22
C HIS A 250 -14.39 -2.65 13.32
N PHE A 251 -13.81 -1.47 13.59
CA PHE A 251 -14.38 -0.53 14.57
C PHE A 251 -15.71 0.06 14.09
N ARG A 252 -15.79 0.49 12.82
CA ARG A 252 -16.99 0.99 12.17
C ARG A 252 -18.10 -0.04 12.12
N ASN A 253 -17.79 -1.28 11.76
CA ASN A 253 -18.78 -2.37 11.73
C ASN A 253 -19.32 -2.66 13.15
N LEU A 254 -18.47 -2.60 14.17
CA LEU A 254 -18.90 -2.73 15.57
C LEU A 254 -19.78 -1.56 16.02
N GLU A 255 -19.45 -0.33 15.63
CA GLU A 255 -20.23 0.87 15.95
C GLU A 255 -21.58 0.89 15.22
N HIS A 256 -21.60 0.50 13.94
CA HIS A 256 -22.82 0.34 13.17
C HIS A 256 -23.73 -0.74 13.79
N ALA A 257 -23.18 -1.93 14.09
CA ALA A 257 -23.93 -2.99 14.76
C ALA A 257 -24.48 -2.53 16.13
N PHE A 258 -23.71 -1.72 16.87
CA PHE A 258 -24.16 -1.15 18.15
C PHE A 258 -25.30 -0.14 17.97
N CYS A 259 -25.21 0.76 16.99
CA CYS A 259 -26.25 1.74 16.68
C CYS A 259 -27.53 1.07 16.16
N GLU A 260 -27.40 0.08 15.29
CA GLU A 260 -28.51 -0.71 14.74
C GLU A 260 -29.25 -1.46 15.86
N LEU A 261 -28.51 -2.12 16.76
CA LEU A 261 -29.10 -2.75 17.95
C LEU A 261 -29.80 -1.74 18.86
N LYS A 262 -29.22 -0.56 19.09
CA LYS A 262 -29.86 0.49 19.90
C LYS A 262 -31.17 0.98 19.26
N LEU A 263 -31.20 1.08 17.93
CA LEU A 263 -32.36 1.52 17.16
C LEU A 263 -33.46 0.45 17.16
N HIS A 264 -33.10 -0.83 17.03
CA HIS A 264 -34.02 -1.96 17.20
C HIS A 264 -34.63 -2.00 18.61
N LEU A 265 -33.82 -1.85 19.66
CA LEU A 265 -34.29 -1.78 21.05
C LEU A 265 -35.24 -0.59 21.28
N SER A 266 -34.96 0.56 20.64
CA SER A 266 -35.83 1.74 20.75
C SER A 266 -37.17 1.57 20.01
N LYS A 267 -37.18 0.80 18.90
CA LYS A 267 -38.41 0.48 18.16
C LYS A 267 -39.27 -0.56 18.89
N GLU A 268 -38.65 -1.55 19.52
CA GLU A 268 -39.34 -2.56 20.35
C GLU A 268 -40.02 -1.92 21.59
N ASN A 269 -39.38 -0.91 22.19
CA ASN A 269 -39.97 -0.12 23.29
C ASN A 269 -41.18 0.74 22.86
N VAL A 270 -41.36 1.01 21.56
CA VAL A 270 -42.46 1.82 21.01
C VAL A 270 -43.59 0.95 20.43
N HIS A 271 -43.33 -0.32 20.11
CA HIS A 271 -44.34 -1.31 19.71
C HIS A 271 -44.26 -2.53 20.64
N SER A 272 -44.92 -2.44 21.80
CA SER A 272 -45.07 -3.55 22.73
C SER A 272 -46.07 -4.58 22.20
N THR A 273 -45.65 -5.37 21.23
CA THR A 273 -46.37 -6.59 20.84
C THR A 273 -45.45 -7.78 21.07
N HIS A 274 -45.81 -8.53 22.10
CA HIS A 274 -45.19 -9.74 22.64
C HIS A 274 -44.46 -10.65 21.62
N THR A 275 -43.14 -10.73 21.74
CA THR A 275 -42.33 -11.94 21.48
C THR A 275 -41.14 -11.97 22.46
N ASN A 276 -41.30 -12.67 23.60
CA ASN A 276 -40.35 -12.64 24.72
C ASN A 276 -38.98 -13.30 24.43
N ASP A 277 -38.88 -14.16 23.42
CA ASP A 277 -37.64 -14.91 23.13
C ASP A 277 -36.64 -14.13 22.26
N SER A 278 -37.12 -13.28 21.33
CA SER A 278 -36.25 -12.43 20.50
C SER A 278 -35.69 -11.24 21.30
N ALA A 279 -36.50 -10.65 22.17
CA ALA A 279 -36.10 -9.51 23.00
C ALA A 279 -34.98 -9.89 23.98
N ASN A 280 -35.02 -11.08 24.57
CA ASN A 280 -33.96 -11.58 25.45
C ASN A 280 -32.66 -11.88 24.69
N ALA A 281 -32.73 -12.49 23.50
CA ALA A 281 -31.55 -12.73 22.66
C ALA A 281 -30.90 -11.41 22.18
N GLN A 282 -31.70 -10.39 21.88
CA GLN A 282 -31.21 -9.06 21.47
C GLN A 282 -30.65 -8.25 22.65
N ALA A 283 -31.28 -8.32 23.83
CA ALA A 283 -30.78 -7.69 25.05
C ALA A 283 -29.45 -8.31 25.51
N THR A 284 -29.32 -9.65 25.43
CA THR A 284 -28.06 -10.35 25.71
C THR A 284 -26.99 -10.02 24.67
N ALA A 285 -27.31 -9.94 23.37
CA ALA A 285 -26.39 -9.48 22.33
C ALA A 285 -25.91 -8.03 22.58
N PHE A 286 -26.81 -7.13 22.96
CA PHE A 286 -26.50 -5.74 23.29
C PHE A 286 -25.60 -5.62 24.52
N GLN A 287 -25.91 -6.35 25.60
CA GLN A 287 -25.04 -6.42 26.77
C GLN A 287 -23.68 -7.02 26.44
N THR A 288 -23.62 -8.03 25.58
CA THR A 288 -22.36 -8.67 25.15
C THR A 288 -21.51 -7.69 24.36
N ILE A 289 -22.08 -6.95 23.40
CA ILE A 289 -21.36 -5.93 22.64
C ILE A 289 -20.92 -4.78 23.56
N LYS A 290 -21.77 -4.33 24.48
CA LYS A 290 -21.42 -3.31 25.47
C LYS A 290 -20.28 -3.78 26.38
N CYS A 291 -20.30 -5.03 26.82
CA CYS A 291 -19.20 -5.65 27.57
C CYS A 291 -17.93 -5.74 26.73
N VAL A 292 -17.99 -6.19 25.47
CA VAL A 292 -16.81 -6.28 24.59
C VAL A 292 -16.21 -4.89 24.34
N VAL A 293 -17.03 -3.87 24.10
CA VAL A 293 -16.58 -2.48 23.92
C VAL A 293 -15.99 -1.93 25.22
N ALA A 294 -16.64 -2.15 26.36
CA ALA A 294 -16.15 -1.73 27.67
C ALA A 294 -14.85 -2.45 28.04
N LEU A 295 -14.73 -3.74 27.76
CA LEU A 295 -13.56 -4.57 28.01
C LEU A 295 -12.40 -4.18 27.09
N LYS A 296 -12.67 -3.83 25.82
CA LYS A 296 -11.67 -3.27 24.89
C LYS A 296 -11.19 -1.89 25.34
N ARG A 297 -12.09 -1.02 25.83
CA ARG A 297 -11.74 0.28 26.45
C ARG A 297 -10.96 0.10 27.76
N LYS A 298 -11.32 -0.89 28.58
CA LYS A 298 -10.64 -1.21 29.85
C LYS A 298 -9.26 -1.82 29.59
N LEU A 299 -9.12 -2.72 28.62
CA LEU A 299 -7.83 -3.25 28.17
C LEU A 299 -6.94 -2.17 27.56
N LYS A 300 -7.53 -1.22 26.81
CA LYS A 300 -6.80 -0.04 26.32
C LYS A 300 -6.28 0.80 27.49
N ARG A 301 -7.13 1.16 28.46
CA ARG A 301 -6.71 1.89 29.67
C ARG A 301 -5.71 1.15 30.54
N LEU A 302 -5.85 -0.17 30.70
CA LEU A 302 -4.90 -0.99 31.45
C LEU A 302 -3.54 -1.10 30.76
N ARG A 303 -3.51 -1.12 29.42
CA ARG A 303 -2.26 -1.03 28.65
C ARG A 303 -1.63 0.36 28.79
N GLU A 304 -2.43 1.42 28.65
CA GLU A 304 -1.98 2.80 28.85
C GLU A 304 -1.45 3.03 30.29
N ASN A 305 -2.12 2.49 31.32
CA ASN A 305 -1.65 2.56 32.71
C ASN A 305 -0.41 1.72 33.00
N ARG A 306 -0.25 0.53 32.38
CA ARG A 306 1.01 -0.23 32.47
C ARG A 306 2.17 0.50 31.80
N GLU A 307 1.90 1.21 30.70
CA GLU A 307 2.87 2.06 30.01
C GLU A 307 3.22 3.32 30.83
N LEU A 308 2.29 3.83 31.67
CA LEU A 308 2.48 4.97 32.58
C LEU A 308 3.06 4.61 33.97
N GLN A 309 3.06 3.34 34.37
CA GLN A 309 3.65 2.88 35.64
C GLN A 309 5.13 2.49 35.49
N HIS A 310 5.55 2.05 34.31
CA HIS A 310 6.96 1.77 34.02
C HIS A 310 7.96 2.96 34.00
N PRO A 311 7.56 4.25 33.91
CA PRO A 311 8.46 5.39 34.04
C PRO A 311 8.66 5.90 35.48
N LYS A 312 8.13 5.21 36.51
CA LYS A 312 8.34 5.59 37.92
C LYS A 312 9.27 4.65 38.70
N ASP A 313 9.62 3.50 38.14
CA ASP A 313 10.46 2.47 38.79
C ASP A 313 11.86 2.32 38.14
N GLU A 314 12.31 3.32 37.36
CA GLU A 314 13.71 3.55 36.93
C GLU A 314 14.08 5.02 37.18
#